data_AF-A0A4V0IJI7-F1
#
_entry.id   AF-A0A4V0IJI7-F1
#
_cell.length_a   1.000
_cell.length_b   1.000
_cell.length_c   1.000
_cell.angle_alpha   90.00
_cell.angle_beta   90.00
_cell.angle_gamma   90.00
#
_symmetry.space_group_name_H-M   'P 1'
#
loop_
_entity.id
_entity.type
_entity.pdbx_description
1 polymer ?
#
loop_
_entity_poly.entity_id
_entity_poly.type
_entity_poly.pdbx_seq_one_letter_code
_entity_poly.pdbx_strand_id
1 'polypeptide(L)'
;MRLKFALLFLILVVYSFAYNPVKSNDKDKALADNSKKVKVKKAELTAAQDEDDEGSKSLDEVEEDAGIDDDEQDDDEDVKEVPKKKSHVKQKKSKKPPAKKDKTRKSKKNDQEMRPIPESTSIPNMTSFDFFEMAREHRIDKLREIINDTPTGDIAKMRQITEELKDEIEEEDDSNEYQACNADTSPDNELCHCDVHEIDCSEITMESGDPYLRTLDVAIMKKDFEPITAKFTKNKISRLQNDKVLPKFEKFVSILDVSYNEIRFIDNDVFKPFTNLTKLYLSHNVLQTVKKDVFDAAKNTLHRLDLGYNRIKVVSDNSFDTLSKLKVLSLDGNPIKAWRKEMFKGLDSLEELSLDNCNIENLPADIFEYLPKLVKLSLRENPLEEIPAVVAHLKSLKDIDLSVTNLTEIRDHAFAGDSDLEEIILEKMPFLTVVRDCGFCGLPQLKTLILNDNKYLQELHPNAFGYIKSQPGHKSAAITSLQIHNSNISTISEHMVDYDNLKTFQVGGNPWNCNCDTQFMLEEKFAFKQDSVAPKCTSPAGLNGRLLVTVRASDACEDARFLGRSGRFSSVLGLALLVGFIAIGTYYMVSSGKLERLVRRVRKEPEVTYTNLQNAGEDFALETDFQPRPAEV
;
A
#
# COMPACT_ATOMS: atom_id res chain seq x y z
N MET A 1 37.43 51.75 -6.01
CA MET A 1 37.38 50.27 -6.10
C MET A 1 37.67 49.57 -4.77
N ARG A 2 38.75 49.91 -4.04
CA ARG A 2 39.14 49.19 -2.79
C ARG A 2 38.09 49.21 -1.67
N LEU A 3 37.32 50.30 -1.51
CA LEU A 3 36.26 50.38 -0.49
C LEU A 3 35.02 49.52 -0.82
N LYS A 4 34.68 49.38 -2.11
CA LYS A 4 33.58 48.48 -2.56
C LYS A 4 33.95 47.01 -2.38
N PHE A 5 35.20 46.64 -2.64
CA PHE A 5 35.70 45.28 -2.39
C PHE A 5 35.72 44.93 -0.91
N ALA A 6 36.13 45.87 -0.03
CA ALA A 6 36.10 45.65 1.41
C ALA A 6 34.66 45.46 1.95
N LEU A 7 33.68 46.21 1.43
CA LEU A 7 32.28 46.06 1.81
C LEU A 7 31.69 44.72 1.34
N LEU A 8 31.99 44.31 0.11
CA LEU A 8 31.57 43.01 -0.44
C LEU A 8 32.18 41.83 0.34
N PHE A 9 33.45 41.95 0.73
CA PHE A 9 34.11 40.93 1.56
C PHE A 9 33.49 40.86 2.96
N LEU A 10 33.13 42.00 3.57
CA LEU A 10 32.41 42.03 4.84
C LEU A 10 31.01 41.40 4.74
N ILE A 11 30.28 41.65 3.65
CA ILE A 11 28.97 41.02 3.41
C ILE A 11 29.13 39.51 3.25
N LEU A 12 30.11 39.04 2.47
CA LEU A 12 30.37 37.60 2.29
C LEU A 12 30.79 36.91 3.59
N VAL A 13 31.62 37.57 4.40
CA VAL A 13 32.02 37.05 5.72
C VAL A 13 30.82 36.96 6.66
N VAL A 14 29.97 37.99 6.71
CA VAL A 14 28.73 37.96 7.53
C VAL A 14 27.77 36.88 7.03
N TYR A 15 27.62 36.69 5.71
CA TYR A 15 26.83 35.58 5.15
C TYR A 15 27.43 34.22 5.51
N SER A 16 28.75 34.06 5.50
CA SER A 16 29.40 32.79 5.87
C SER A 16 29.29 32.44 7.36
N PHE A 17 29.12 33.43 8.23
CA PHE A 17 28.91 33.21 9.68
C PHE A 17 27.42 33.12 10.05
N ALA A 18 26.52 33.74 9.29
CA ALA A 18 25.07 33.65 9.51
C ALA A 18 24.45 32.39 8.89
N TYR A 19 25.11 31.77 7.90
CA TYR A 19 24.67 30.55 7.25
C TYR A 19 25.51 29.36 7.72
N ASN A 20 25.37 29.02 8.98
CA ASN A 20 25.79 27.71 9.47
C ASN A 20 24.54 26.81 9.44
N PRO A 21 24.44 25.83 8.54
CA PRO A 21 23.36 24.88 8.60
C PRO A 21 23.42 24.23 9.98
N VAL A 22 22.33 24.35 10.74
CA VAL A 22 22.15 23.61 11.98
C VAL A 22 22.49 22.15 11.66
N LYS A 23 23.52 21.61 12.32
CA LYS A 23 23.99 20.24 12.14
C LYS A 23 22.80 19.29 12.11
N SER A 24 22.47 18.74 10.93
CA SER A 24 21.40 17.73 10.81
C SER A 24 21.70 16.50 11.68
N ASN A 25 22.98 16.22 11.93
CA ASN A 25 23.43 15.08 12.72
C ASN A 25 22.84 14.95 14.14
N ASP A 26 22.43 16.04 14.81
CA ASP A 26 21.82 15.93 16.15
C ASP A 26 20.31 15.61 16.07
N LYS A 27 19.62 16.09 15.03
CA LYS A 27 18.22 15.70 14.75
C LYS A 27 18.13 14.29 14.19
N ASP A 28 19.05 13.92 13.30
CA ASP A 28 19.14 12.58 12.72
C ASP A 28 19.38 11.51 13.81
N LYS A 29 20.14 11.86 14.86
CA LYS A 29 20.37 10.97 16.00
C LYS A 29 19.15 10.82 16.91
N ALA A 30 18.41 11.89 17.16
CA ALA A 30 17.14 11.85 17.90
C ALA A 30 16.06 11.05 17.14
N LEU A 31 16.01 11.22 15.81
CA LEU A 31 15.14 10.44 14.91
C LEU A 31 15.52 8.96 14.87
N ALA A 32 16.81 8.63 14.85
CA ALA A 32 17.29 7.24 14.91
C ALA A 32 16.95 6.56 16.25
N ASP A 33 17.03 7.28 17.37
CA ASP A 33 16.62 6.76 18.68
C ASP A 33 15.09 6.57 18.77
N ASN A 34 14.31 7.44 18.13
CA ASN A 34 12.86 7.25 18.00
C ASN A 34 12.52 6.05 17.10
N SER A 35 13.20 5.86 15.97
CA SER A 35 13.04 4.69 15.09
C SER A 35 13.37 3.38 15.84
N LYS A 36 14.40 3.37 16.70
CA LYS A 36 14.68 2.23 17.59
C LYS A 36 13.55 1.96 18.59
N LYS A 37 13.00 3.00 19.23
CA LYS A 37 11.85 2.85 20.15
C LYS A 37 10.61 2.32 19.42
N VAL A 38 10.42 2.68 18.16
CA VAL A 38 9.32 2.19 17.32
C VAL A 38 9.53 0.73 16.99
N LYS A 39 10.76 0.28 16.69
CA LYS A 39 11.05 -1.15 16.52
C LYS A 39 10.74 -1.97 17.78
N VAL A 40 11.04 -1.43 18.97
CA VAL A 40 10.68 -2.07 20.25
C VAL A 40 9.16 -2.11 20.42
N LYS A 41 8.46 -0.99 20.17
CA LYS A 41 6.99 -0.95 20.20
C LYS A 41 6.33 -1.83 19.15
N LYS A 42 6.97 -2.02 17.98
CA LYS A 42 6.52 -2.95 16.94
C LYS A 42 6.57 -4.37 17.47
N ALA A 43 7.66 -4.76 18.14
CA ALA A 43 7.76 -6.06 18.79
C ALA A 43 6.70 -6.24 19.91
N GLU A 44 6.38 -5.18 20.67
CA GLU A 44 5.32 -5.21 21.68
C GLU A 44 3.91 -5.30 21.06
N LEU A 45 3.64 -4.59 19.95
CA LEU A 45 2.35 -4.62 19.26
C LEU A 45 2.13 -5.96 18.54
N THR A 46 3.15 -6.51 17.89
CA THR A 46 3.05 -7.84 17.26
C THR A 46 2.82 -8.91 18.31
N ALA A 47 3.52 -8.85 19.46
CA ALA A 47 3.30 -9.78 20.56
C ALA A 47 1.89 -9.68 21.17
N ALA A 48 1.31 -8.48 21.24
CA ALA A 48 -0.06 -8.28 21.72
C ALA A 48 -1.12 -8.78 20.72
N GLN A 49 -0.84 -8.74 19.41
CA GLN A 49 -1.73 -9.32 18.40
C GLN A 49 -1.67 -10.85 18.39
N ASP A 50 -0.52 -11.44 18.74
CA ASP A 50 -0.38 -12.89 18.88
C ASP A 50 -1.05 -13.43 20.15
N GLU A 51 -1.19 -12.63 21.22
CA GLU A 51 -1.84 -13.04 22.48
C GLU A 51 -3.38 -13.00 22.44
N ASP A 52 -4.00 -12.21 21.55
CA ASP A 52 -5.46 -12.14 21.38
C ASP A 52 -6.02 -13.21 20.41
N ASP A 53 -5.17 -13.96 19.70
CA ASP A 53 -5.55 -15.04 18.76
C ASP A 53 -5.30 -16.47 19.31
N GLU A 54 -4.82 -16.62 20.56
CA GLU A 54 -4.60 -17.94 21.19
C GLU A 54 -5.87 -18.66 21.67
N GLY A 55 -7.06 -18.20 21.27
CA GLY A 55 -8.35 -18.87 21.49
C GLY A 55 -8.75 -19.92 20.45
N SER A 56 -7.95 -20.13 19.39
CA SER A 56 -8.29 -21.06 18.29
C SER A 56 -7.11 -21.89 17.78
N LYS A 57 -6.27 -22.41 18.68
CA LYS A 57 -5.24 -23.42 18.34
C LYS A 57 -5.77 -24.84 18.58
N SER A 58 -6.19 -25.51 17.51
CA SER A 58 -6.16 -26.98 17.42
C SER A 58 -5.72 -27.44 16.03
N LEU A 59 -4.57 -28.12 16.02
CA LEU A 59 -4.15 -29.18 15.10
C LEU A 59 -3.86 -28.78 13.64
N ASP A 60 -2.58 -28.51 13.34
CA ASP A 60 -1.71 -29.45 12.60
C ASP A 60 -0.41 -28.75 12.13
N GLU A 61 0.67 -28.94 12.89
CA GLU A 61 2.06 -28.83 12.44
C GLU A 61 2.58 -30.25 12.20
N VAL A 62 2.83 -30.68 10.96
CA VAL A 62 3.83 -31.73 10.64
C VAL A 62 4.31 -31.56 9.18
N GLU A 63 5.63 -31.37 9.06
CA GLU A 63 6.56 -31.73 7.97
C GLU A 63 6.81 -30.78 6.77
N GLU A 64 7.98 -30.12 6.89
CA GLU A 64 8.90 -29.68 5.84
C GLU A 64 9.51 -30.86 5.04
N ASP A 65 10.11 -30.49 3.91
CA ASP A 65 11.17 -31.19 3.16
C ASP A 65 10.82 -32.36 2.23
N ALA A 66 10.63 -32.03 0.95
CA ALA A 66 11.33 -32.69 -0.17
C ALA A 66 11.19 -31.89 -1.47
N GLY A 67 12.27 -31.23 -1.89
CA GLY A 67 12.49 -30.97 -3.32
C GLY A 67 12.99 -32.24 -3.99
N ILE A 68 12.69 -32.41 -5.27
CA ILE A 68 13.55 -32.98 -6.32
C ILE A 68 12.74 -33.00 -7.63
N ASP A 69 13.44 -32.59 -8.69
CA ASP A 69 13.12 -32.63 -10.10
C ASP A 69 12.61 -34.02 -10.55
N ASP A 70 11.81 -34.09 -11.61
CA ASP A 70 12.13 -34.94 -12.76
C ASP A 70 11.18 -34.70 -13.93
N ASP A 71 11.81 -34.57 -15.09
CA ASP A 71 11.25 -34.52 -16.43
C ASP A 71 10.45 -35.78 -16.77
N GLU A 72 9.34 -35.65 -17.51
CA GLU A 72 9.00 -36.60 -18.58
C GLU A 72 7.94 -36.00 -19.52
N GLN A 73 8.37 -35.71 -20.76
CA GLN A 73 7.54 -35.49 -21.94
C GLN A 73 7.27 -36.86 -22.57
N ASP A 74 6.01 -37.14 -22.92
CA ASP A 74 5.65 -38.18 -23.88
C ASP A 74 5.00 -37.55 -25.13
N ASP A 75 5.53 -37.98 -26.26
CA ASP A 75 5.37 -37.46 -27.62
C ASP A 75 4.04 -37.83 -28.31
N ASP A 76 3.69 -36.97 -29.26
CA ASP A 76 2.55 -37.01 -30.18
C ASP A 76 2.61 -38.14 -31.24
N GLU A 77 1.44 -38.65 -31.65
CA GLU A 77 1.19 -39.24 -32.98
C GLU A 77 0.03 -38.49 -33.68
N ASP A 78 0.28 -37.84 -34.82
CA ASP A 78 -0.35 -38.19 -36.12
C ASP A 78 -0.06 -37.20 -37.28
N VAL A 79 0.83 -37.67 -38.15
CA VAL A 79 0.88 -37.62 -39.63
C VAL A 79 0.01 -36.59 -40.41
N LYS A 80 0.67 -35.68 -41.16
CA LYS A 80 0.49 -35.48 -42.63
C LYS A 80 1.44 -34.43 -43.26
N GLU A 81 2.49 -34.96 -43.89
CA GLU A 81 2.98 -34.71 -45.26
C GLU A 81 3.08 -33.30 -45.91
N VAL A 82 4.34 -32.97 -46.30
CA VAL A 82 4.86 -32.43 -47.60
C VAL A 82 5.69 -31.11 -47.51
N PRO A 83 6.85 -31.00 -48.22
CA PRO A 83 8.07 -30.43 -47.63
C PRO A 83 8.83 -29.36 -48.45
N LYS A 84 9.96 -28.91 -47.87
CA LYS A 84 11.25 -28.39 -48.44
C LYS A 84 11.41 -26.87 -48.69
N LYS A 85 12.32 -26.25 -47.92
CA LYS A 85 13.60 -25.69 -48.43
C LYS A 85 14.60 -25.35 -47.29
N LYS A 86 15.88 -25.51 -47.62
CA LYS A 86 17.07 -25.67 -46.76
C LYS A 86 17.91 -24.39 -46.63
N SER A 87 18.56 -24.20 -45.47
CA SER A 87 19.96 -23.73 -45.29
C SER A 87 20.28 -23.63 -43.77
N HIS A 88 21.03 -24.56 -43.12
CA HIS A 88 22.51 -24.66 -43.00
C HIS A 88 23.19 -23.31 -42.70
N VAL A 89 24.06 -23.08 -41.70
CA VAL A 89 25.06 -23.85 -40.92
C VAL A 89 25.68 -22.82 -39.93
N LYS A 90 26.00 -23.06 -38.65
CA LYS A 90 27.31 -23.58 -38.13
C LYS A 90 27.30 -23.56 -36.58
N GLN A 91 27.49 -24.72 -35.95
CA GLN A 91 27.86 -24.87 -34.53
C GLN A 91 29.38 -24.74 -34.34
N LYS A 92 29.82 -24.25 -33.17
CA LYS A 92 31.15 -24.52 -32.60
C LYS A 92 30.99 -25.07 -31.18
N LYS A 93 31.52 -26.29 -31.00
CA LYS A 93 31.48 -27.14 -29.81
C LYS A 93 32.65 -26.87 -28.83
N SER A 94 32.35 -27.18 -27.57
CA SER A 94 33.17 -27.93 -26.58
C SER A 94 34.39 -27.30 -25.92
N LYS A 95 34.43 -27.37 -24.58
CA LYS A 95 35.25 -28.36 -23.82
C LYS A 95 34.97 -28.31 -22.31
N LYS A 96 34.73 -29.48 -21.70
CA LYS A 96 34.69 -29.78 -20.26
C LYS A 96 35.90 -30.70 -19.94
N PRO A 97 36.51 -30.66 -18.74
CA PRO A 97 37.31 -31.79 -18.23
C PRO A 97 36.77 -32.37 -16.89
N PRO A 98 37.26 -33.55 -16.46
CA PRO A 98 36.41 -34.62 -15.91
C PRO A 98 36.69 -35.06 -14.45
N ALA A 99 35.86 -36.00 -13.98
CA ALA A 99 35.89 -36.68 -12.67
C ALA A 99 36.94 -37.81 -12.52
N LYS A 100 37.32 -38.11 -11.27
CA LYS A 100 37.96 -39.36 -10.76
C LYS A 100 37.09 -39.84 -9.57
N LYS A 101 36.37 -40.96 -9.56
CA LYS A 101 36.67 -42.42 -9.59
C LYS A 101 37.39 -43.03 -8.35
N ASP A 102 36.61 -43.90 -7.70
CA ASP A 102 36.89 -45.24 -7.16
C ASP A 102 37.62 -45.42 -5.81
N LYS A 103 36.95 -46.15 -4.89
CA LYS A 103 37.31 -47.55 -4.51
C LYS A 103 36.37 -48.21 -3.47
N THR A 104 35.48 -49.07 -3.99
CA THR A 104 35.16 -50.47 -3.63
C THR A 104 35.43 -51.12 -2.24
N ARG A 105 34.36 -51.82 -1.78
CA ARG A 105 34.20 -53.22 -1.29
C ARG A 105 34.74 -53.66 0.09
N LYS A 106 33.81 -54.19 0.91
CA LYS A 106 33.73 -55.64 1.23
C LYS A 106 32.42 -56.03 1.92
N SER A 107 31.73 -57.01 1.31
CA SER A 107 30.57 -57.74 1.83
C SER A 107 30.97 -58.87 2.77
N LYS A 108 30.19 -59.12 3.84
CA LYS A 108 30.07 -60.44 4.47
C LYS A 108 28.59 -60.74 4.73
N LYS A 109 28.14 -61.87 4.17
CA LYS A 109 26.87 -62.57 4.42
C LYS A 109 26.77 -62.95 5.90
N ASN A 110 25.56 -62.89 6.45
CA ASN A 110 25.03 -63.94 7.32
C ASN A 110 23.50 -63.93 7.27
N ASP A 111 22.99 -65.00 6.69
CA ASP A 111 21.86 -65.85 7.07
C ASP A 111 20.47 -65.25 7.35
N GLN A 112 19.55 -65.81 6.54
CA GLN A 112 18.11 -65.74 6.60
C GLN A 112 17.59 -66.15 7.98
N GLU A 113 16.81 -65.26 8.58
CA GLU A 113 15.73 -65.66 9.48
C GLU A 113 14.49 -64.87 9.07
N MET A 114 13.49 -65.61 8.57
CA MET A 114 12.15 -65.14 8.24
C MET A 114 11.61 -64.35 9.44
N ARG A 115 11.38 -63.04 9.27
CA ARG A 115 10.50 -62.29 10.17
C ARG A 115 9.19 -61.98 9.45
N PRO A 116 8.06 -62.06 10.15
CA PRO A 116 6.75 -62.05 9.53
C PRO A 116 6.45 -60.65 8.98
N ILE A 117 5.69 -60.63 7.89
CA ILE A 117 4.93 -59.46 7.45
C ILE A 117 4.18 -58.91 8.67
N PRO A 118 4.24 -57.61 8.98
CA PRO A 118 3.40 -57.06 10.04
C PRO A 118 1.94 -57.32 9.64
N GLU A 119 1.27 -58.15 10.41
CA GLU A 119 -0.18 -58.33 10.36
C GLU A 119 -0.82 -56.95 10.50
N SER A 120 -1.67 -56.61 9.54
CA SER A 120 -2.78 -55.66 9.64
C SER A 120 -2.65 -54.60 10.74
N THR A 121 -2.18 -53.40 10.39
CA THR A 121 -2.73 -52.21 11.05
C THR A 121 -4.19 -52.11 10.62
N SER A 122 -5.04 -52.79 11.38
CA SER A 122 -6.49 -52.62 11.34
C SER A 122 -6.78 -51.13 11.39
N ILE A 123 -7.33 -50.59 10.30
CA ILE A 123 -8.04 -49.32 10.32
C ILE A 123 -9.08 -49.48 11.44
N PRO A 124 -9.01 -48.70 12.54
CA PRO A 124 -9.96 -48.85 13.63
C PRO A 124 -11.35 -48.65 13.03
N ASN A 125 -12.29 -49.58 13.30
CA ASN A 125 -13.68 -49.61 12.84
C ASN A 125 -14.22 -48.22 12.48
N MET A 126 -14.01 -47.77 11.24
CA MET A 126 -14.51 -46.49 10.80
C MET A 126 -15.99 -46.71 10.55
N THR A 127 -16.80 -46.16 11.44
CA THR A 127 -18.25 -46.30 11.31
C THR A 127 -18.70 -45.54 10.07
N SER A 128 -19.87 -45.90 9.52
CA SER A 128 -20.51 -45.08 8.48
C SER A 128 -20.66 -43.62 8.93
N PHE A 129 -20.80 -43.40 10.24
CA PHE A 129 -20.86 -42.08 10.86
C PHE A 129 -19.52 -41.32 10.80
N ASP A 130 -18.39 -41.97 11.06
CA ASP A 130 -17.07 -41.33 10.96
C ASP A 130 -16.72 -40.96 9.50
N PHE A 131 -17.11 -41.82 8.55
CA PHE A 131 -16.98 -41.52 7.12
C PHE A 131 -17.92 -40.37 6.70
N PHE A 132 -19.15 -40.36 7.23
CA PHE A 132 -20.13 -39.30 7.02
C PHE A 132 -19.66 -37.94 7.54
N GLU A 133 -19.02 -37.90 8.72
CA GLU A 133 -18.47 -36.67 9.28
C GLU A 133 -17.27 -36.17 8.46
N MET A 134 -16.38 -37.07 8.00
CA MET A 134 -15.27 -36.71 7.11
C MET A 134 -15.73 -36.22 5.72
N ALA A 135 -16.80 -36.80 5.17
CA ALA A 135 -17.43 -36.36 3.92
C ALA A 135 -18.13 -35.00 4.07
N ARG A 136 -18.81 -34.78 5.20
CA ARG A 136 -19.52 -33.53 5.54
C ARG A 136 -18.57 -32.36 5.81
N GLU A 137 -17.39 -32.61 6.37
CA GLU A 137 -16.40 -31.58 6.73
C GLU A 137 -15.36 -31.27 5.64
N HIS A 138 -15.45 -31.89 4.46
CA HIS A 138 -14.60 -31.56 3.31
C HIS A 138 -13.07 -31.71 3.57
N ARG A 139 -12.66 -32.74 4.33
CA ARG A 139 -11.25 -33.18 4.40
C ARG A 139 -10.86 -33.95 3.13
N ILE A 140 -10.76 -33.22 2.01
CA ILE A 140 -10.42 -33.76 0.69
C ILE A 140 -9.13 -34.60 0.73
N ASP A 141 -8.13 -34.20 1.53
CA ASP A 141 -6.84 -34.91 1.58
C ASP A 141 -6.94 -36.26 2.31
N LYS A 142 -7.75 -36.34 3.37
CA LYS A 142 -8.01 -37.59 4.09
C LYS A 142 -8.87 -38.55 3.27
N LEU A 143 -9.85 -38.00 2.53
CA LEU A 143 -10.63 -38.76 1.55
C LEU A 143 -9.76 -39.27 0.39
N ARG A 144 -8.78 -38.49 -0.09
CA ARG A 144 -7.84 -38.90 -1.16
C ARG A 144 -6.89 -39.99 -0.71
N GLU A 145 -6.36 -39.92 0.51
CA GLU A 145 -5.52 -40.96 1.11
C GLU A 145 -6.29 -42.28 1.20
N ILE A 146 -7.52 -42.24 1.69
CA ILE A 146 -8.40 -43.42 1.76
C ILE A 146 -8.72 -43.96 0.36
N ILE A 147 -9.03 -43.10 -0.63
CA ILE A 147 -9.32 -43.52 -2.01
C ILE A 147 -8.10 -44.20 -2.66
N ASN A 148 -6.89 -43.72 -2.39
CA ASN A 148 -5.66 -44.27 -2.97
C ASN A 148 -5.26 -45.62 -2.34
N ASP A 149 -5.57 -45.83 -1.06
CA ASP A 149 -5.30 -47.09 -0.34
C ASP A 149 -6.42 -48.15 -0.51
N THR A 150 -7.53 -47.79 -1.14
CA THR A 150 -8.68 -48.69 -1.34
C THR A 150 -8.49 -49.57 -2.59
N PRO A 151 -8.53 -50.92 -2.47
CA PRO A 151 -8.44 -51.82 -3.62
C PRO A 151 -9.49 -51.50 -4.69
N THR A 152 -9.13 -51.62 -5.97
CA THR A 152 -9.93 -51.16 -7.13
C THR A 152 -11.36 -51.71 -7.22
N GLY A 153 -11.69 -52.79 -6.51
CA GLY A 153 -13.06 -53.32 -6.39
C GLY A 153 -13.97 -52.53 -5.44
N ASP A 154 -13.39 -51.86 -4.43
CA ASP A 154 -14.10 -51.08 -3.42
C ASP A 154 -14.27 -49.61 -3.84
N ILE A 155 -13.49 -49.11 -4.81
CA ILE A 155 -13.69 -47.78 -5.43
C ILE A 155 -15.06 -47.68 -6.12
N ALA A 156 -15.53 -48.76 -6.74
CA ALA A 156 -16.87 -48.79 -7.36
C ALA A 156 -17.98 -48.74 -6.31
N LYS A 157 -17.79 -49.42 -5.17
CA LYS A 157 -18.68 -49.38 -4.01
C LYS A 157 -18.68 -48.01 -3.33
N MET A 158 -17.50 -47.39 -3.20
CA MET A 158 -17.35 -46.03 -2.67
C MET A 158 -18.01 -45.00 -3.60
N ARG A 159 -17.89 -45.15 -4.93
CA ARG A 159 -18.64 -44.31 -5.89
C ARG A 159 -20.15 -44.54 -5.80
N GLN A 160 -20.60 -45.78 -5.65
CA GLN A 160 -22.01 -46.09 -5.47
C GLN A 160 -22.54 -45.49 -4.16
N ILE A 161 -21.81 -45.62 -3.05
CA ILE A 161 -22.16 -45.00 -1.76
C ILE A 161 -22.10 -43.47 -1.85
N THR A 162 -21.15 -42.91 -2.59
CA THR A 162 -21.06 -41.45 -2.80
C THR A 162 -22.25 -40.96 -3.61
N GLU A 163 -22.74 -41.70 -4.61
CA GLU A 163 -23.95 -41.31 -5.36
C GLU A 163 -25.24 -41.61 -4.59
N GLU A 164 -25.37 -42.75 -3.91
CA GLU A 164 -26.51 -43.06 -3.03
C GLU A 164 -26.63 -42.05 -1.87
N LEU A 165 -25.51 -41.54 -1.35
CA LEU A 165 -25.49 -40.49 -0.32
C LEU A 165 -25.59 -39.08 -0.89
N LYS A 166 -25.29 -38.86 -2.17
CA LYS A 166 -25.58 -37.59 -2.84
C LYS A 166 -27.08 -37.41 -2.99
N ASP A 167 -27.79 -38.52 -3.22
CA ASP A 167 -29.24 -38.62 -3.22
C ASP A 167 -29.82 -38.47 -1.77
N GLU A 168 -29.07 -38.83 -0.71
CA GLU A 168 -29.47 -38.56 0.70
C GLU A 168 -29.07 -37.17 1.24
N ILE A 169 -28.11 -36.47 0.59
CA ILE A 169 -27.72 -35.08 0.85
C ILE A 169 -28.47 -34.11 -0.10
N GLU A 170 -29.39 -34.60 -0.93
CA GLU A 170 -30.47 -33.77 -1.43
C GLU A 170 -31.22 -33.26 -0.18
N GLU A 171 -30.81 -32.07 0.28
CA GLU A 171 -31.52 -31.27 1.27
C GLU A 171 -33.00 -31.41 0.91
N GLU A 172 -33.80 -31.89 1.88
CA GLU A 172 -35.25 -32.07 1.74
C GLU A 172 -35.77 -30.98 0.80
N ASP A 173 -36.34 -31.42 -0.33
CA ASP A 173 -36.63 -30.63 -1.51
C ASP A 173 -37.66 -29.53 -1.17
N ASP A 174 -37.24 -28.51 -0.42
CA ASP A 174 -37.98 -27.31 0.01
C ASP A 174 -38.19 -26.36 -1.19
N SER A 175 -37.96 -26.87 -2.40
CA SER A 175 -37.85 -26.15 -3.66
C SER A 175 -39.15 -25.49 -4.14
N ASN A 176 -40.17 -25.40 -3.28
CA ASN A 176 -41.38 -24.62 -3.50
C ASN A 176 -41.99 -24.00 -2.23
N GLU A 177 -41.27 -24.00 -1.08
CA GLU A 177 -41.87 -23.53 0.19
C GLU A 177 -41.91 -22.00 0.31
N TYR A 178 -40.95 -21.31 -0.31
CA TYR A 178 -40.77 -19.88 -0.12
C TYR A 178 -41.47 -19.05 -1.20
N GLN A 179 -42.44 -18.22 -0.78
CA GLN A 179 -43.15 -17.29 -1.65
C GLN A 179 -42.75 -15.85 -1.35
N ALA A 180 -42.56 -15.05 -2.41
CA ALA A 180 -42.25 -13.63 -2.32
C ALA A 180 -43.26 -12.79 -3.11
N CYS A 181 -43.39 -11.52 -2.72
CA CYS A 181 -44.24 -10.52 -3.38
C CYS A 181 -45.71 -10.95 -3.47
N ASN A 182 -46.28 -11.47 -2.39
CA ASN A 182 -47.66 -11.95 -2.38
C ASN A 182 -48.59 -10.83 -1.92
N ALA A 183 -49.35 -10.28 -2.87
CA ALA A 183 -50.28 -9.18 -2.62
C ALA A 183 -51.37 -9.48 -1.56
N ASP A 184 -51.63 -10.77 -1.29
CA ASP A 184 -52.61 -11.20 -0.28
C ASP A 184 -51.99 -11.29 1.14
N THR A 185 -50.66 -11.22 1.26
CA THR A 185 -49.95 -11.27 2.53
C THR A 185 -49.78 -9.86 3.07
N SER A 186 -50.03 -9.67 4.37
CA SER A 186 -49.70 -8.40 5.05
C SER A 186 -48.22 -8.10 4.83
N PRO A 187 -47.81 -6.84 4.60
CA PRO A 187 -46.39 -6.48 4.48
C PRO A 187 -45.53 -6.97 5.64
N ASP A 188 -46.14 -7.11 6.83
CA ASP A 188 -45.47 -7.59 8.04
C ASP A 188 -45.23 -9.12 8.06
N ASN A 189 -45.89 -9.86 7.16
CA ASN A 189 -45.83 -11.33 7.08
C ASN A 189 -45.24 -11.82 5.74
N GLU A 190 -44.81 -10.92 4.85
CA GLU A 190 -44.11 -11.32 3.63
C GLU A 190 -42.71 -11.80 3.99
N LEU A 191 -42.37 -13.02 3.55
CA LEU A 191 -41.03 -13.58 3.75
C LEU A 191 -39.97 -12.66 3.13
N CYS A 192 -40.17 -12.25 1.88
CA CYS A 192 -39.32 -11.29 1.19
C CYS A 192 -40.11 -10.02 0.90
N HIS A 193 -39.49 -8.87 1.19
CA HIS A 193 -40.04 -7.57 0.88
C HIS A 193 -39.81 -7.23 -0.60
N CYS A 194 -40.88 -6.84 -1.30
CA CYS A 194 -40.79 -6.47 -2.71
C CYS A 194 -41.22 -5.02 -2.94
N ASP A 195 -40.27 -4.15 -3.32
CA ASP A 195 -40.52 -2.74 -3.63
C ASP A 195 -40.05 -2.40 -5.05
N VAL A 196 -40.89 -1.71 -5.83
CA VAL A 196 -40.74 -1.33 -7.26
C VAL A 196 -40.01 -2.35 -8.16
N HIS A 197 -38.68 -2.49 -8.03
CA HIS A 197 -37.79 -3.37 -8.79
C HIS A 197 -36.74 -4.09 -7.90
N GLU A 198 -36.99 -4.21 -6.61
CA GLU A 198 -36.12 -4.82 -5.62
C GLU A 198 -36.87 -5.93 -4.87
N ILE A 199 -36.27 -7.11 -4.83
CA ILE A 199 -36.66 -8.19 -3.92
C ILE A 199 -35.60 -8.29 -2.83
N ASP A 200 -36.01 -8.07 -1.58
CA ASP A 200 -35.17 -8.18 -0.40
C ASP A 200 -35.64 -9.36 0.47
N CYS A 201 -34.88 -10.45 0.38
CA CYS A 201 -35.00 -11.65 1.19
C CYS A 201 -33.85 -11.72 2.21
N SER A 202 -33.36 -10.60 2.72
CA SER A 202 -32.26 -10.58 3.68
C SER A 202 -32.73 -10.92 5.10
N GLU A 203 -31.89 -11.63 5.86
CA GLU A 203 -32.10 -11.88 7.29
C GLU A 203 -33.45 -12.56 7.61
N ILE A 204 -33.85 -13.55 6.80
CA ILE A 204 -35.13 -14.26 6.96
C ILE A 204 -35.16 -15.03 8.29
N THR A 205 -36.25 -14.87 9.04
CA THR A 205 -36.48 -15.63 10.26
C THR A 205 -37.76 -16.45 10.11
N MET A 206 -37.68 -17.77 10.34
CA MET A 206 -38.84 -18.67 10.27
C MET A 206 -39.44 -18.86 11.67
N GLU A 207 -40.76 -19.13 11.74
CA GLU A 207 -41.50 -19.28 13.02
C GLU A 207 -40.97 -20.41 13.92
N SER A 208 -40.29 -21.41 13.34
CA SER A 208 -39.68 -22.54 14.06
C SER A 208 -38.49 -22.13 14.94
N GLY A 209 -38.04 -20.88 14.86
CA GLY A 209 -36.84 -20.41 15.57
C GLY A 209 -35.54 -20.86 14.93
N ASP A 210 -35.59 -21.65 13.85
CA ASP A 210 -34.47 -21.89 12.94
C ASP A 210 -34.51 -20.81 11.87
N PRO A 211 -33.70 -19.75 12.00
CA PRO A 211 -33.75 -18.67 11.04
C PRO A 211 -32.89 -19.07 9.83
N TYR A 212 -33.11 -18.32 8.74
CA TYR A 212 -32.32 -18.24 7.52
C TYR A 212 -32.75 -19.14 6.37
N LEU A 213 -32.95 -18.49 5.22
CA LEU A 213 -33.19 -19.10 3.93
C LEU A 213 -32.00 -20.00 3.55
N ARG A 214 -32.26 -21.20 3.02
CA ARG A 214 -31.20 -22.14 2.57
C ARG A 214 -31.04 -22.20 1.05
N THR A 215 -32.05 -21.74 0.31
CA THR A 215 -32.09 -21.78 -1.15
C THR A 215 -32.52 -20.44 -1.73
N LEU A 216 -32.13 -20.13 -2.97
CA LEU A 216 -32.64 -18.97 -3.72
C LEU A 216 -33.86 -19.33 -4.59
N ASP A 217 -34.40 -20.53 -4.43
CA ASP A 217 -35.59 -21.02 -5.13
C ASP A 217 -36.86 -20.42 -4.50
N VAL A 218 -37.06 -19.12 -4.72
CA VAL A 218 -38.19 -18.36 -4.19
C VAL A 218 -39.21 -18.09 -5.30
N ALA A 219 -40.46 -18.47 -5.07
CA ALA A 219 -41.56 -18.25 -5.99
C ALA A 219 -42.10 -16.81 -5.88
N ILE A 220 -41.80 -15.98 -6.86
CA ILE A 220 -42.34 -14.61 -6.96
C ILE A 220 -43.79 -14.67 -7.49
N MET A 221 -44.75 -14.24 -6.67
CA MET A 221 -46.19 -14.34 -6.96
C MET A 221 -46.72 -13.21 -7.86
N LYS A 222 -46.07 -12.04 -7.83
CA LYS A 222 -46.44 -10.88 -8.65
C LYS A 222 -45.93 -11.05 -10.10
N LYS A 223 -46.85 -11.37 -11.02
CA LYS A 223 -46.51 -11.70 -12.42
C LYS A 223 -45.84 -10.59 -13.23
N ASP A 224 -46.20 -9.33 -12.97
CA ASP A 224 -45.65 -8.17 -13.67
C ASP A 224 -44.45 -7.55 -12.93
N PHE A 225 -43.87 -8.28 -11.98
CA PHE A 225 -42.72 -7.83 -11.22
C PHE A 225 -41.42 -8.10 -11.99
N GLU A 226 -40.60 -7.07 -12.14
CA GLU A 226 -39.30 -7.15 -12.81
C GLU A 226 -38.22 -6.80 -11.77
N PRO A 227 -37.65 -7.80 -11.06
CA PRO A 227 -36.62 -7.55 -10.05
C PRO A 227 -35.31 -7.19 -10.74
N ILE A 228 -34.91 -5.92 -10.64
CA ILE A 228 -33.60 -5.43 -11.08
C ILE A 228 -32.55 -5.73 -9.99
N THR A 229 -32.94 -5.60 -8.72
CA THR A 229 -32.09 -5.86 -7.56
C THR A 229 -32.65 -7.04 -6.77
N ALA A 230 -31.81 -8.02 -6.48
CA ALA A 230 -32.14 -9.18 -5.67
C ALA A 230 -31.15 -9.30 -4.50
N LYS A 231 -31.64 -9.19 -3.26
CA LYS A 231 -30.85 -9.30 -2.05
C LYS A 231 -31.28 -10.52 -1.24
N PHE A 232 -30.30 -11.34 -0.88
CA PHE A 232 -30.47 -12.57 -0.10
C PHE A 232 -29.44 -12.62 1.03
N THR A 233 -29.10 -11.45 1.58
CA THR A 233 -27.98 -11.32 2.51
C THR A 233 -28.28 -11.90 3.88
N LYS A 234 -27.25 -12.31 4.62
CA LYS A 234 -27.38 -12.81 6.00
C LYS A 234 -28.32 -14.02 6.13
N ASN A 235 -28.14 -15.00 5.25
CA ASN A 235 -28.90 -16.26 5.25
C ASN A 235 -27.95 -17.47 5.43
N LYS A 236 -28.45 -18.69 5.26
CA LYS A 236 -27.70 -19.95 5.40
C LYS A 236 -27.56 -20.68 4.05
N ILE A 237 -27.54 -19.92 2.95
CA ILE A 237 -27.40 -20.51 1.62
C ILE A 237 -26.02 -21.14 1.51
N SER A 238 -25.98 -22.44 1.23
CA SER A 238 -24.74 -23.23 1.18
C SER A 238 -24.20 -23.40 -0.25
N ARG A 239 -25.08 -23.27 -1.26
CA ARG A 239 -24.77 -23.51 -2.68
C ARG A 239 -25.62 -22.64 -3.60
N LEU A 240 -25.00 -22.14 -4.67
CA LEU A 240 -25.71 -21.57 -5.81
C LEU A 240 -25.90 -22.65 -6.87
N GLN A 241 -27.11 -23.20 -6.93
CA GLN A 241 -27.49 -24.28 -7.83
C GLN A 241 -28.02 -23.74 -9.17
N ASN A 242 -27.71 -24.45 -10.25
CA ASN A 242 -28.31 -24.17 -11.56
C ASN A 242 -29.85 -24.21 -11.49
N ASP A 243 -30.52 -23.31 -12.21
CA ASP A 243 -31.99 -23.22 -12.32
C ASP A 243 -32.77 -22.99 -10.99
N LYS A 244 -32.05 -22.73 -9.89
CA LYS A 244 -32.59 -22.55 -8.53
C LYS A 244 -32.34 -21.16 -7.96
N VAL A 245 -31.91 -20.21 -8.78
CA VAL A 245 -31.70 -18.83 -8.37
C VAL A 245 -32.74 -17.95 -9.04
N LEU A 246 -33.80 -17.59 -8.32
CA LEU A 246 -34.93 -16.78 -8.82
C LEU A 246 -35.51 -17.30 -10.16
N PRO A 247 -36.01 -18.54 -10.19
CA PRO A 247 -36.47 -19.18 -11.43
C PRO A 247 -37.50 -18.31 -12.16
N LYS A 248 -37.31 -18.12 -13.48
CA LYS A 248 -38.13 -17.31 -14.41
C LYS A 248 -37.87 -15.79 -14.38
N PHE A 249 -37.15 -15.28 -13.39
CA PHE A 249 -36.89 -13.84 -13.21
C PHE A 249 -35.42 -13.45 -13.42
N GLU A 250 -34.53 -14.41 -13.70
CA GLU A 250 -33.07 -14.26 -13.81
C GLU A 250 -32.66 -13.20 -14.84
N LYS A 251 -33.39 -13.14 -15.97
CA LYS A 251 -33.12 -12.20 -17.07
C LYS A 251 -33.31 -10.74 -16.66
N PHE A 252 -34.08 -10.45 -15.62
CA PHE A 252 -34.33 -9.08 -15.15
C PHE A 252 -33.27 -8.60 -14.15
N VAL A 253 -32.66 -9.54 -13.42
CA VAL A 253 -31.73 -9.24 -12.33
C VAL A 253 -30.44 -8.64 -12.88
N SER A 254 -30.15 -7.41 -12.44
CA SER A 254 -28.91 -6.69 -12.73
C SER A 254 -27.97 -6.68 -11.53
N ILE A 255 -28.51 -6.73 -10.31
CA ILE A 255 -27.74 -6.74 -9.06
C ILE A 255 -28.18 -7.96 -8.26
N LEU A 256 -27.25 -8.88 -8.02
CA LEU A 256 -27.46 -10.03 -7.13
C LEU A 256 -26.53 -9.91 -5.92
N ASP A 257 -27.12 -9.80 -4.74
CA ASP A 257 -26.40 -9.74 -3.47
C ASP A 257 -26.71 -10.96 -2.63
N VAL A 258 -25.72 -11.84 -2.50
CA VAL A 258 -25.76 -13.07 -1.69
C VAL A 258 -24.66 -13.04 -0.63
N SER A 259 -24.24 -11.84 -0.21
CA SER A 259 -23.24 -11.66 0.83
C SER A 259 -23.71 -12.17 2.20
N TYR A 260 -22.78 -12.48 3.10
CA TYR A 260 -23.06 -13.00 4.44
C TYR A 260 -23.91 -14.30 4.40
N ASN A 261 -23.46 -15.29 3.64
CA ASN A 261 -24.07 -16.62 3.57
C ASN A 261 -23.02 -17.70 3.88
N GLU A 262 -23.37 -18.97 3.68
CA GLU A 262 -22.47 -20.11 3.85
C GLU A 262 -22.06 -20.75 2.51
N ILE A 263 -22.02 -19.95 1.43
CA ILE A 263 -21.81 -20.47 0.06
C ILE A 263 -20.41 -21.08 -0.05
N ARG A 264 -20.37 -22.40 -0.21
CA ARG A 264 -19.15 -23.19 -0.47
C ARG A 264 -18.98 -23.51 -1.94
N PHE A 265 -20.09 -23.66 -2.65
CA PHE A 265 -20.13 -24.12 -4.04
C PHE A 265 -20.99 -23.22 -4.92
N ILE A 266 -20.48 -22.97 -6.12
CA ILE A 266 -21.20 -22.28 -7.19
C ILE A 266 -21.18 -23.22 -8.39
N ASP A 267 -22.35 -23.59 -8.91
CA ASP A 267 -22.45 -24.39 -10.12
C ASP A 267 -21.98 -23.59 -11.34
N ASN A 268 -21.35 -24.27 -12.30
CA ASN A 268 -20.66 -23.61 -13.42
C ASN A 268 -21.60 -22.79 -14.34
N ASP A 269 -22.86 -23.20 -14.48
CA ASP A 269 -23.82 -22.56 -15.39
C ASP A 269 -24.83 -21.65 -14.66
N VAL A 270 -24.65 -21.40 -13.36
CA VAL A 270 -25.69 -20.75 -12.53
C VAL A 270 -26.00 -19.33 -13.01
N PHE A 271 -25.01 -18.62 -13.53
CA PHE A 271 -25.16 -17.25 -14.04
C PHE A 271 -25.55 -17.17 -15.51
N LYS A 272 -25.70 -18.30 -16.21
CA LYS A 272 -26.07 -18.34 -17.64
C LYS A 272 -27.42 -17.72 -17.97
N PRO A 273 -28.47 -17.88 -17.13
CA PRO A 273 -29.76 -17.20 -17.36
C PRO A 273 -29.73 -15.68 -17.10
N PHE A 274 -28.70 -15.17 -16.40
CA PHE A 274 -28.62 -13.79 -15.93
C PHE A 274 -28.07 -12.84 -17.01
N THR A 275 -28.86 -12.59 -18.05
CA THR A 275 -28.44 -11.81 -19.23
C THR A 275 -28.17 -10.33 -18.97
N ASN A 276 -28.53 -9.81 -17.79
CA ASN A 276 -28.39 -8.40 -17.41
C ASN A 276 -27.52 -8.19 -16.16
N LEU A 277 -26.88 -9.23 -15.61
CA LEU A 277 -26.15 -9.13 -14.35
C LEU A 277 -24.93 -8.21 -14.47
N THR A 278 -24.97 -7.08 -13.77
CA THR A 278 -23.90 -6.07 -13.74
C THR A 278 -23.11 -6.05 -12.44
N LYS A 279 -23.72 -6.43 -11.31
CA LYS A 279 -23.07 -6.46 -9.99
C LYS A 279 -23.39 -7.78 -9.29
N LEU A 280 -22.34 -8.46 -8.83
CA LEU A 280 -22.44 -9.70 -8.05
C LEU A 280 -21.67 -9.54 -6.74
N TYR A 281 -22.38 -9.67 -5.62
CA TYR A 281 -21.80 -9.61 -4.29
C TYR A 281 -21.84 -11.00 -3.65
N LEU A 282 -20.65 -11.55 -3.39
CA LEU A 282 -20.40 -12.87 -2.80
C LEU A 282 -19.55 -12.76 -1.52
N SER A 283 -19.43 -11.56 -0.96
CA SER A 283 -18.58 -11.33 0.21
C SER A 283 -19.10 -12.02 1.47
N HIS A 284 -18.21 -12.30 2.43
CA HIS A 284 -18.56 -12.99 3.68
C HIS A 284 -19.26 -14.35 3.43
N ASN A 285 -18.64 -15.17 2.60
CA ASN A 285 -19.04 -16.57 2.35
C ASN A 285 -17.86 -17.50 2.71
N VAL A 286 -17.94 -18.77 2.31
CA VAL A 286 -16.91 -19.78 2.63
C VAL A 286 -16.31 -20.40 1.36
N LEU A 287 -16.28 -19.63 0.26
CA LEU A 287 -15.63 -20.04 -1.00
C LEU A 287 -14.14 -20.26 -0.77
N GLN A 288 -13.61 -21.39 -1.24
CA GLN A 288 -12.20 -21.75 -1.06
C GLN A 288 -11.34 -21.49 -2.30
N THR A 289 -11.96 -21.42 -3.47
CA THR A 289 -11.28 -21.25 -4.76
C THR A 289 -12.19 -20.53 -5.75
N VAL A 290 -11.57 -19.79 -6.67
CA VAL A 290 -12.26 -19.18 -7.81
C VAL A 290 -11.95 -20.00 -9.05
N LYS A 291 -12.95 -20.73 -9.56
CA LYS A 291 -12.81 -21.55 -10.78
C LYS A 291 -12.99 -20.68 -12.03
N LYS A 292 -12.29 -21.05 -13.10
CA LYS A 292 -12.26 -20.34 -14.40
C LYS A 292 -13.65 -20.11 -15.00
N ASP A 293 -14.47 -21.16 -15.07
CA ASP A 293 -15.66 -21.13 -15.95
C ASP A 293 -16.92 -20.55 -15.27
N VAL A 294 -16.86 -20.24 -13.97
CA VAL A 294 -18.05 -19.82 -13.20
C VAL A 294 -18.62 -18.49 -13.69
N PHE A 295 -17.76 -17.56 -14.12
CA PHE A 295 -18.19 -16.21 -14.52
C PHE A 295 -18.25 -16.00 -16.04
N ASP A 296 -17.93 -17.03 -16.84
CA ASP A 296 -17.88 -16.95 -18.31
C ASP A 296 -19.22 -16.51 -18.92
N ALA A 297 -20.32 -16.93 -18.30
CA ALA A 297 -21.67 -16.53 -18.71
C ALA A 297 -21.90 -15.02 -18.57
N ALA A 298 -21.33 -14.39 -17.54
CA ALA A 298 -21.51 -12.98 -17.19
C ALA A 298 -20.44 -12.05 -17.82
N LYS A 299 -19.55 -12.59 -18.68
CA LYS A 299 -18.41 -11.86 -19.27
C LYS A 299 -18.74 -10.55 -19.97
N ASN A 300 -19.94 -10.45 -20.54
CA ASN A 300 -20.39 -9.30 -21.33
C ASN A 300 -21.22 -8.29 -20.52
N THR A 301 -21.54 -8.60 -19.28
CA THR A 301 -22.52 -7.86 -18.48
C THR A 301 -21.94 -7.42 -17.13
N LEU A 302 -21.05 -8.22 -16.53
CA LEU A 302 -20.52 -7.99 -15.18
C LEU A 302 -19.53 -6.81 -15.16
N HIS A 303 -19.80 -5.84 -14.28
CA HIS A 303 -18.98 -4.64 -14.06
C HIS A 303 -18.39 -4.59 -12.65
N ARG A 304 -19.02 -5.23 -11.65
CA ARG A 304 -18.52 -5.33 -10.28
C ARG A 304 -18.64 -6.76 -9.75
N LEU A 305 -17.55 -7.26 -9.18
CA LEU A 305 -17.49 -8.55 -8.51
C LEU A 305 -16.86 -8.36 -7.14
N ASP A 306 -17.58 -8.76 -6.09
CA ASP A 306 -17.10 -8.70 -4.72
C ASP A 306 -16.98 -10.12 -4.15
N LEU A 307 -15.75 -10.54 -3.89
CA LEU A 307 -15.39 -11.84 -3.31
C LEU A 307 -14.73 -11.68 -1.93
N GLY A 308 -14.85 -10.50 -1.30
CA GLY A 308 -14.20 -10.19 -0.03
C GLY A 308 -14.61 -11.12 1.12
N TYR A 309 -13.74 -11.31 2.09
CA TYR A 309 -13.95 -12.10 3.31
C TYR A 309 -14.50 -13.51 3.03
N ASN A 310 -13.91 -14.19 2.05
CA ASN A 310 -14.11 -15.62 1.82
C ASN A 310 -12.92 -16.42 2.40
N ARG A 311 -12.81 -17.70 2.04
CA ARG A 311 -11.66 -18.56 2.42
C ARG A 311 -10.78 -18.87 1.21
N ILE A 312 -10.72 -17.96 0.23
CA ILE A 312 -10.03 -18.19 -1.04
C ILE A 312 -8.53 -18.27 -0.80
N LYS A 313 -7.97 -19.48 -0.93
CA LYS A 313 -6.53 -19.73 -0.81
C LYS A 313 -5.81 -19.64 -2.16
N VAL A 314 -6.55 -19.96 -3.24
CA VAL A 314 -6.04 -20.04 -4.60
C VAL A 314 -7.04 -19.40 -5.56
N VAL A 315 -6.59 -18.35 -6.25
CA VAL A 315 -7.19 -17.87 -7.50
C VAL A 315 -6.41 -18.54 -8.62
N SER A 316 -7.06 -19.40 -9.39
CA SER A 316 -6.41 -20.10 -10.50
C SER A 316 -5.97 -19.11 -11.58
N ASP A 317 -4.95 -19.49 -12.35
CA ASP A 317 -4.54 -18.71 -13.51
C ASP A 317 -5.74 -18.59 -14.46
N ASN A 318 -5.96 -17.40 -15.01
CA ASN A 318 -7.06 -17.13 -15.92
C ASN A 318 -8.45 -17.31 -15.27
N SER A 319 -8.59 -17.25 -13.94
CA SER A 319 -9.90 -17.36 -13.26
C SER A 319 -10.92 -16.29 -13.67
N PHE A 320 -10.43 -15.12 -14.11
CA PHE A 320 -11.25 -14.02 -14.59
C PHE A 320 -11.10 -13.81 -16.10
N ASP A 321 -10.59 -14.81 -16.80
CA ASP A 321 -10.45 -14.78 -18.26
C ASP A 321 -11.81 -14.50 -18.87
N THR A 322 -11.84 -13.63 -19.87
CA THR A 322 -13.05 -13.08 -20.51
C THR A 322 -13.82 -11.96 -19.80
N LEU A 323 -13.58 -11.64 -18.52
CA LEU A 323 -14.26 -10.55 -17.79
C LEU A 323 -13.80 -9.13 -18.22
N SER A 324 -13.71 -8.90 -19.52
CA SER A 324 -13.20 -7.69 -20.19
C SER A 324 -13.97 -6.40 -19.89
N LYS A 325 -15.17 -6.49 -19.30
CA LYS A 325 -15.98 -5.34 -18.86
C LYS A 325 -15.98 -5.10 -17.36
N LEU A 326 -15.33 -5.97 -16.58
CA LEU A 326 -15.24 -5.81 -15.14
C LEU A 326 -14.44 -4.55 -14.83
N LYS A 327 -15.02 -3.66 -14.02
CA LYS A 327 -14.42 -2.39 -13.59
C LYS A 327 -13.96 -2.43 -12.14
N VAL A 328 -14.66 -3.18 -11.28
CA VAL A 328 -14.38 -3.23 -9.84
C VAL A 328 -14.28 -4.68 -9.38
N LEU A 329 -13.17 -5.00 -8.72
CA LEU A 329 -12.91 -6.31 -8.10
C LEU A 329 -12.46 -6.11 -6.64
N SER A 330 -13.11 -6.80 -5.71
CA SER A 330 -12.62 -6.95 -4.33
C SER A 330 -12.27 -8.41 -4.05
N LEU A 331 -11.09 -8.62 -3.50
CA LEU A 331 -10.61 -9.91 -2.96
C LEU A 331 -10.25 -9.78 -1.47
N ASP A 332 -10.73 -8.74 -0.80
CA ASP A 332 -10.34 -8.37 0.57
C ASP A 332 -10.49 -9.56 1.54
N GLY A 333 -9.70 -9.61 2.61
CA GLY A 333 -9.88 -10.60 3.69
C GLY A 333 -9.69 -12.06 3.29
N ASN A 334 -9.13 -12.36 2.10
CA ASN A 334 -8.89 -13.74 1.65
C ASN A 334 -7.44 -14.17 1.94
N PRO A 335 -7.21 -15.41 2.43
CA PRO A 335 -5.88 -15.92 2.77
C PRO A 335 -5.10 -16.42 1.53
N ILE A 336 -4.95 -15.57 0.51
CA ILE A 336 -4.26 -15.90 -0.74
C ILE A 336 -2.75 -15.93 -0.49
N LYS A 337 -2.12 -17.09 -0.69
CA LYS A 337 -0.67 -17.27 -0.46
C LYS A 337 0.18 -16.90 -1.67
N ALA A 338 -0.31 -17.15 -2.89
CA ALA A 338 0.47 -17.04 -4.12
C ALA A 338 -0.11 -15.94 -5.04
N TRP A 339 0.48 -14.75 -4.98
CA TRP A 339 0.18 -13.65 -5.89
C TRP A 339 0.97 -13.82 -7.19
N ARG A 340 0.28 -14.02 -8.32
CA ARG A 340 0.84 -14.15 -9.67
C ARG A 340 0.03 -13.31 -10.63
N LYS A 341 0.66 -12.70 -11.62
CA LYS A 341 -0.04 -11.81 -12.56
C LYS A 341 -1.14 -12.52 -13.35
N GLU A 342 -0.96 -13.81 -13.65
CA GLU A 342 -1.88 -14.64 -14.44
C GLU A 342 -3.27 -14.75 -13.80
N MET A 343 -3.39 -14.50 -12.49
CA MET A 343 -4.69 -14.46 -11.81
C MET A 343 -5.57 -13.31 -12.32
N PHE A 344 -4.98 -12.19 -12.73
CA PHE A 344 -5.69 -10.98 -13.19
C PHE A 344 -5.83 -10.90 -14.72
N LYS A 345 -5.42 -11.96 -15.44
CA LYS A 345 -5.53 -11.99 -16.90
C LYS A 345 -6.99 -11.92 -17.34
N GLY A 346 -7.26 -11.07 -18.34
CA GLY A 346 -8.61 -10.84 -18.89
C GLY A 346 -9.35 -9.63 -18.30
N LEU A 347 -8.79 -9.01 -17.27
CA LEU A 347 -9.34 -7.82 -16.58
C LEU A 347 -8.93 -6.50 -17.26
N ASP A 348 -8.98 -6.44 -18.60
CA ASP A 348 -8.45 -5.32 -19.42
C ASP A 348 -9.15 -3.96 -19.18
N SER A 349 -10.31 -3.97 -18.51
CA SER A 349 -11.08 -2.77 -18.16
C SER A 349 -11.20 -2.51 -16.67
N LEU A 350 -10.43 -3.22 -15.84
CA LEU A 350 -10.47 -3.02 -14.40
C LEU A 350 -9.95 -1.62 -14.04
N GLU A 351 -10.76 -0.89 -13.29
CA GLU A 351 -10.52 0.49 -12.85
C GLU A 351 -10.23 0.53 -11.33
N GLU A 352 -10.84 -0.36 -10.54
CA GLU A 352 -10.68 -0.40 -9.08
C GLU A 352 -10.38 -1.84 -8.60
N LEU A 353 -9.31 -1.99 -7.83
CA LEU A 353 -8.91 -3.25 -7.20
C LEU A 353 -8.71 -3.06 -5.70
N SER A 354 -9.36 -3.90 -4.90
CA SER A 354 -9.18 -3.94 -3.45
C SER A 354 -8.61 -5.28 -3.01
N LEU A 355 -7.49 -5.23 -2.29
CA LEU A 355 -6.75 -6.37 -1.72
C LEU A 355 -6.49 -6.14 -0.22
N ASP A 356 -7.46 -5.55 0.48
CA ASP A 356 -7.35 -5.20 1.88
C ASP A 356 -7.30 -6.46 2.76
N ASN A 357 -6.57 -6.41 3.88
CA ASN A 357 -6.52 -7.49 4.86
C ASN A 357 -6.26 -8.89 4.27
N CYS A 358 -5.38 -8.98 3.27
CA CYS A 358 -5.02 -10.24 2.61
C CYS A 358 -3.68 -10.81 3.13
N ASN A 359 -3.17 -10.27 4.24
CA ASN A 359 -1.87 -10.61 4.82
C ASN A 359 -0.69 -10.48 3.82
N ILE A 360 -0.73 -9.46 2.97
CA ILE A 360 0.28 -9.22 1.94
C ILE A 360 1.51 -8.58 2.57
N GLU A 361 2.62 -9.31 2.60
CA GLU A 361 3.93 -8.77 3.01
C GLU A 361 4.70 -8.17 1.82
N ASN A 362 4.63 -8.83 0.66
CA ASN A 362 5.31 -8.43 -0.57
C ASN A 362 4.47 -8.80 -1.79
N LEU A 363 4.57 -7.99 -2.84
CA LEU A 363 3.94 -8.26 -4.14
C LEU A 363 5.01 -8.40 -5.24
N PRO A 364 4.85 -9.34 -6.19
CA PRO A 364 5.71 -9.41 -7.36
C PRO A 364 5.68 -8.10 -8.18
N ALA A 365 6.78 -7.75 -8.82
CA ALA A 365 6.92 -6.49 -9.56
C ALA A 365 6.00 -6.39 -10.80
N ASP A 366 5.51 -7.52 -11.30
CA ASP A 366 4.66 -7.65 -12.49
C ASP A 366 3.21 -8.04 -12.15
N ILE A 367 2.83 -8.08 -10.87
CA ILE A 367 1.52 -8.58 -10.42
C ILE A 367 0.33 -7.89 -11.12
N PHE A 368 0.46 -6.60 -11.44
CA PHE A 368 -0.59 -5.80 -12.07
C PHE A 368 -0.36 -5.54 -13.57
N GLU A 369 0.54 -6.28 -14.22
CA GLU A 369 0.86 -6.09 -15.64
C GLU A 369 -0.37 -6.22 -16.56
N TYR A 370 -1.34 -7.08 -16.21
CA TYR A 370 -2.59 -7.25 -16.95
C TYR A 370 -3.69 -6.24 -16.60
N LEU A 371 -3.39 -5.18 -15.82
CA LEU A 371 -4.36 -4.18 -15.37
C LEU A 371 -4.04 -2.77 -15.94
N PRO A 372 -4.05 -2.57 -17.27
CA PRO A 372 -3.57 -1.33 -17.89
C PRO A 372 -4.46 -0.09 -17.63
N LYS A 373 -5.66 -0.28 -17.08
CA LYS A 373 -6.62 0.81 -16.76
C LYS A 373 -6.84 0.99 -15.27
N LEU A 374 -6.05 0.35 -14.42
CA LEU A 374 -6.24 0.44 -12.97
C LEU A 374 -6.05 1.88 -12.50
N VAL A 375 -7.11 2.47 -11.94
CA VAL A 375 -7.17 3.85 -11.45
C VAL A 375 -7.04 3.89 -9.94
N LYS A 376 -7.65 2.93 -9.23
CA LYS A 376 -7.65 2.86 -7.77
C LYS A 376 -7.14 1.51 -7.27
N LEU A 377 -6.25 1.57 -6.29
CA LEU A 377 -5.69 0.38 -5.63
C LEU A 377 -5.78 0.56 -4.11
N SER A 378 -6.46 -0.36 -3.45
CA SER A 378 -6.50 -0.45 -1.99
C SER A 378 -5.69 -1.65 -1.51
N LEU A 379 -4.80 -1.40 -0.56
CA LEU A 379 -3.91 -2.37 0.09
C LEU A 379 -3.96 -2.21 1.62
N ARG A 380 -5.09 -1.74 2.16
CA ARG A 380 -5.24 -1.42 3.58
C ARG A 380 -5.09 -2.67 4.42
N GLU A 381 -4.69 -2.50 5.69
CA GLU A 381 -4.64 -3.59 6.67
C GLU A 381 -3.76 -4.77 6.22
N ASN A 382 -2.73 -4.50 5.41
CA ASN A 382 -1.69 -5.46 5.06
C ASN A 382 -0.38 -5.14 5.81
N PRO A 383 0.40 -6.14 6.22
CA PRO A 383 1.62 -5.94 7.01
C PRO A 383 2.81 -5.36 6.22
N LEU A 384 2.55 -4.54 5.19
CA LEU A 384 3.56 -3.92 4.32
C LEU A 384 4.53 -3.04 5.13
N GLU A 385 5.82 -3.38 5.08
CA GLU A 385 6.87 -2.57 5.73
C GLU A 385 7.42 -1.46 4.84
N GLU A 386 7.23 -1.60 3.53
CA GLU A 386 7.64 -0.65 2.50
C GLU A 386 6.53 -0.50 1.44
N ILE A 387 6.55 0.61 0.71
CA ILE A 387 5.61 0.82 -0.41
C ILE A 387 5.99 -0.15 -1.54
N PRO A 388 5.07 -0.99 -2.04
CA PRO A 388 5.40 -1.97 -3.07
C PRO A 388 5.97 -1.31 -4.33
N ALA A 389 7.10 -1.80 -4.83
CA ALA A 389 7.77 -1.24 -6.01
C ALA A 389 6.87 -1.19 -7.26
N VAL A 390 5.88 -2.08 -7.35
CA VAL A 390 4.90 -2.11 -8.46
C VAL A 390 4.09 -0.82 -8.57
N VAL A 391 3.88 -0.07 -7.47
CA VAL A 391 3.18 1.22 -7.49
C VAL A 391 3.86 2.21 -8.43
N ALA A 392 5.20 2.13 -8.58
CA ALA A 392 5.96 2.95 -9.50
C ALA A 392 5.66 2.68 -10.99
N HIS A 393 5.19 1.47 -11.31
CA HIS A 393 4.98 0.98 -12.68
C HIS A 393 3.54 1.22 -13.17
N LEU A 394 2.60 1.47 -12.26
CA LEU A 394 1.18 1.70 -12.59
C LEU A 394 0.94 3.13 -13.10
N LYS A 395 1.11 3.33 -14.41
CA LYS A 395 0.95 4.66 -15.04
C LYS A 395 -0.48 5.20 -15.07
N SER A 396 -1.48 4.33 -14.96
CA SER A 396 -2.89 4.74 -14.90
C SER A 396 -3.39 5.04 -13.49
N LEU A 397 -2.61 4.71 -12.45
CA LEU A 397 -3.06 4.77 -11.06
C LEU A 397 -3.12 6.22 -10.60
N LYS A 398 -4.27 6.58 -10.01
CA LYS A 398 -4.56 7.91 -9.48
C LYS A 398 -4.71 7.89 -7.96
N ASP A 399 -5.38 6.87 -7.44
CA ASP A 399 -5.73 6.81 -6.03
C ASP A 399 -5.12 5.54 -5.42
N ILE A 400 -4.39 5.71 -4.33
CA ILE A 400 -3.82 4.61 -3.57
C ILE A 400 -4.12 4.74 -2.08
N ASP A 401 -4.61 3.65 -1.50
CA ASP A 401 -4.83 3.53 -0.07
C ASP A 401 -3.92 2.46 0.54
N LEU A 402 -3.06 2.89 1.46
CA LEU A 402 -2.10 2.07 2.20
C LEU A 402 -2.35 2.21 3.72
N SER A 403 -3.56 2.61 4.13
CA SER A 403 -3.91 2.81 5.53
C SER A 403 -3.76 1.52 6.35
N VAL A 404 -3.42 1.66 7.63
CA VAL A 404 -3.24 0.53 8.56
C VAL A 404 -2.17 -0.46 8.08
N THR A 405 -1.10 0.01 7.42
CA THR A 405 0.06 -0.82 7.05
C THR A 405 1.25 -0.58 7.98
N ASN A 406 2.27 -1.44 7.92
CA ASN A 406 3.40 -1.43 8.83
C ASN A 406 4.55 -0.49 8.45
N LEU A 407 4.29 0.53 7.60
CA LEU A 407 5.30 1.51 7.21
C LEU A 407 5.82 2.27 8.44
N THR A 408 7.15 2.37 8.54
CA THR A 408 7.81 3.06 9.66
C THR A 408 8.16 4.51 9.32
N GLU A 409 8.41 4.77 8.04
CA GLU A 409 8.78 6.06 7.48
C GLU A 409 8.42 6.11 5.99
N ILE A 410 8.18 7.31 5.47
CA ILE A 410 8.11 7.55 4.02
C ILE A 410 9.47 8.09 3.57
N ARG A 411 10.19 7.27 2.79
CA ARG A 411 11.53 7.57 2.26
C ARG A 411 11.48 8.40 0.98
N ASP A 412 12.64 8.89 0.57
CA ASP A 412 12.83 9.62 -0.67
C ASP A 412 12.29 8.84 -1.88
N HIS A 413 11.44 9.48 -2.67
CA HIS A 413 10.84 8.92 -3.89
C HIS A 413 10.07 7.61 -3.69
N ALA A 414 9.40 7.44 -2.54
CA ALA A 414 8.75 6.17 -2.20
C ALA A 414 7.64 5.73 -3.19
N PHE A 415 7.03 6.66 -3.92
CA PHE A 415 6.01 6.40 -4.96
C PHE A 415 6.55 6.54 -6.40
N ALA A 416 7.88 6.62 -6.53
CA ALA A 416 8.64 6.91 -7.76
C ALA A 416 8.43 8.30 -8.39
N GLY A 417 9.45 8.72 -9.15
CA GLY A 417 9.66 10.09 -9.61
C GLY A 417 8.72 10.65 -10.70
N ASP A 418 7.86 9.80 -11.29
CA ASP A 418 7.01 10.12 -12.45
C ASP A 418 5.67 9.35 -12.40
N SER A 419 4.94 9.49 -11.30
CA SER A 419 3.62 8.89 -11.12
C SER A 419 2.51 9.94 -11.24
N ASP A 420 1.37 9.54 -11.81
CA ASP A 420 0.19 10.40 -12.03
C ASP A 420 -0.80 10.33 -10.84
N LEU A 421 -0.34 9.85 -9.68
CA LEU A 421 -1.14 9.80 -8.45
C LEU A 421 -1.73 11.17 -8.11
N GLU A 422 -3.05 11.19 -7.90
CA GLU A 422 -3.84 12.34 -7.49
C GLU A 422 -4.19 12.29 -6.00
N GLU A 423 -4.33 11.10 -5.42
CA GLU A 423 -4.71 10.89 -4.01
C GLU A 423 -3.89 9.77 -3.35
N ILE A 424 -3.33 10.08 -2.18
CA ILE A 424 -2.62 9.12 -1.32
C ILE A 424 -3.25 9.12 0.07
N ILE A 425 -3.68 7.94 0.51
CA ILE A 425 -4.28 7.71 1.83
C ILE A 425 -3.35 6.83 2.66
N LEU A 426 -2.95 7.34 3.82
CA LEU A 426 -2.02 6.75 4.78
C LEU A 426 -2.57 6.96 6.20
N GLU A 427 -3.79 6.49 6.46
CA GLU A 427 -4.45 6.67 7.75
C GLU A 427 -4.10 5.55 8.74
N LYS A 428 -4.12 5.86 10.03
CA LYS A 428 -4.01 4.87 11.13
C LYS A 428 -2.78 3.97 11.01
N MET A 429 -1.65 4.52 10.59
CA MET A 429 -0.39 3.81 10.42
C MET A 429 0.26 3.58 11.80
N PRO A 430 0.29 2.33 12.31
CA PRO A 430 0.70 2.04 13.69
C PRO A 430 2.18 2.34 13.99
N PHE A 431 3.03 2.44 12.96
CA PHE A 431 4.48 2.62 13.12
C PHE A 431 5.06 3.85 12.41
N LEU A 432 4.25 4.59 11.65
CA LEU A 432 4.74 5.72 10.86
C LEU A 432 5.18 6.85 11.79
N THR A 433 6.44 7.28 11.64
CA THR A 433 7.04 8.29 12.54
C THR A 433 7.49 9.55 11.86
N VAL A 434 7.88 9.46 10.59
CA VAL A 434 8.44 10.59 9.84
C VAL A 434 8.15 10.44 8.35
N VAL A 435 7.85 11.57 7.70
CA VAL A 435 7.96 11.72 6.25
C VAL A 435 9.28 12.44 5.97
N ARG A 436 10.21 11.75 5.31
CA ARG A 436 11.56 12.26 5.07
C ARG A 436 11.60 13.27 3.94
N ASP A 437 12.80 13.82 3.73
CA ASP A 437 13.10 14.63 2.56
C ASP A 437 12.72 13.87 1.29
N CYS A 438 12.03 14.57 0.37
CA CYS A 438 11.53 13.99 -0.87
C CYS A 438 10.59 12.78 -0.74
N GLY A 439 9.91 12.60 0.41
CA GLY A 439 8.96 11.49 0.62
C GLY A 439 7.91 11.30 -0.49
N PHE A 440 7.44 12.41 -1.06
CA PHE A 440 6.43 12.50 -2.10
C PHE A 440 6.96 13.21 -3.37
N CYS A 441 8.29 13.23 -3.57
CA CYS A 441 8.89 13.78 -4.77
C CYS A 441 8.50 12.98 -6.02
N GLY A 442 8.18 13.68 -7.11
CA GLY A 442 7.81 13.06 -8.38
C GLY A 442 6.32 12.82 -8.61
N LEU A 443 5.48 13.46 -7.80
CA LEU A 443 4.03 13.37 -7.88
C LEU A 443 3.41 14.71 -8.29
N PRO A 444 3.56 15.14 -9.56
CA PRO A 444 3.13 16.47 -10.01
C PRO A 444 1.61 16.67 -9.98
N GLN A 445 0.83 15.58 -9.98
CA GLN A 445 -0.63 15.59 -9.98
C GLN A 445 -1.24 15.38 -8.59
N LEU A 446 -0.44 15.20 -7.55
CA LEU A 446 -0.94 14.91 -6.21
C LEU A 446 -1.75 16.09 -5.66
N LYS A 447 -3.04 15.85 -5.44
CA LYS A 447 -4.02 16.83 -4.94
C LYS A 447 -4.40 16.57 -3.49
N THR A 448 -4.52 15.31 -3.11
CA THR A 448 -5.01 14.89 -1.80
C THR A 448 -3.97 14.03 -1.10
N LEU A 449 -3.58 14.44 0.11
CA LEU A 449 -2.77 13.63 1.01
C LEU A 449 -3.48 13.52 2.36
N ILE A 450 -3.77 12.28 2.76
CA ILE A 450 -4.44 11.96 4.02
C ILE A 450 -3.48 11.16 4.91
N LEU A 451 -3.13 11.73 6.06
CA LEU A 451 -2.18 11.22 7.06
C LEU A 451 -2.83 11.18 8.45
N ASN A 452 -4.12 10.92 8.50
CA ASN A 452 -4.90 11.00 9.72
C ASN A 452 -4.64 9.83 10.69
N ASP A 453 -4.86 10.08 11.98
CA ASP A 453 -4.76 9.08 13.05
C ASP A 453 -3.39 8.36 13.12
N ASN A 454 -2.34 9.01 12.62
CA ASN A 454 -0.97 8.51 12.69
C ASN A 454 -0.32 8.88 14.02
N LYS A 455 -0.66 8.10 15.06
CA LYS A 455 -0.31 8.38 16.46
C LYS A 455 1.17 8.66 16.73
N TYR A 456 2.10 8.10 15.96
CA TYR A 456 3.55 8.28 16.16
C TYR A 456 4.22 9.24 15.17
N LEU A 457 3.48 9.73 14.17
CA LEU A 457 3.98 10.67 13.19
C LEU A 457 4.30 12.00 13.88
N GLN A 458 5.57 12.37 13.88
CA GLN A 458 6.09 13.53 14.61
C GLN A 458 6.62 14.63 13.70
N GLU A 459 7.06 14.27 12.49
CA GLU A 459 7.73 15.19 11.59
C GLU A 459 7.32 14.94 10.13
N LEU A 460 7.02 16.05 9.45
CA LEU A 460 6.95 16.13 8.00
C LEU A 460 8.10 17.02 7.55
N HIS A 461 9.03 16.48 6.76
CA HIS A 461 10.18 17.25 6.29
C HIS A 461 9.71 18.46 5.45
N PRO A 462 10.32 19.65 5.59
CA PRO A 462 9.92 20.85 4.82
C PRO A 462 9.93 20.66 3.30
N ASN A 463 10.76 19.74 2.80
CA ASN A 463 10.89 19.41 1.38
C ASN A 463 10.28 18.02 1.04
N ALA A 464 9.26 17.59 1.78
CA ALA A 464 8.59 16.29 1.55
C ALA A 464 8.05 16.14 0.11
N PHE A 465 7.53 17.20 -0.51
CA PHE A 465 7.00 17.20 -1.88
C PHE A 465 8.01 17.65 -2.94
N GLY A 466 9.30 17.66 -2.61
CA GLY A 466 10.35 18.43 -3.27
C GLY A 466 10.22 18.69 -4.78
N TYR A 467 10.47 19.94 -5.16
CA TYR A 467 10.41 20.40 -6.53
C TYR A 467 11.81 20.44 -7.15
N ILE A 468 11.98 19.74 -8.27
CA ILE A 468 13.28 19.35 -8.87
C ILE A 468 14.07 20.53 -9.46
N LYS A 469 13.53 21.76 -9.50
CA LYS A 469 14.21 22.93 -10.08
C LYS A 469 14.72 23.92 -9.02
N SER A 470 15.79 23.51 -8.34
CA SER A 470 16.92 24.34 -7.89
C SER A 470 16.66 25.73 -7.26
N GLN A 471 15.55 25.94 -6.57
CA GLN A 471 15.41 27.06 -5.62
C GLN A 471 14.73 26.56 -4.34
N PRO A 472 15.39 26.68 -3.17
CA PRO A 472 14.73 26.49 -1.88
C PRO A 472 13.51 27.42 -1.80
N GLY A 473 12.34 26.89 -1.44
CA GLY A 473 11.13 27.70 -1.22
C GLY A 473 10.01 27.57 -2.27
N HIS A 474 10.09 26.62 -3.21
CA HIS A 474 8.93 26.28 -4.04
C HIS A 474 7.96 25.36 -3.27
N LYS A 475 6.77 25.90 -3.01
CA LYS A 475 5.64 25.19 -2.40
C LYS A 475 4.96 24.25 -3.42
N SER A 476 4.47 23.08 -2.98
CA SER A 476 3.60 22.28 -3.85
C SER A 476 2.26 23.00 -4.06
N ALA A 477 2.02 23.49 -5.27
CA ALA A 477 0.79 24.17 -5.65
C ALA A 477 -0.35 23.22 -6.09
N ALA A 478 -0.03 21.94 -6.32
CA ALA A 478 -1.00 20.93 -6.74
C ALA A 478 -1.87 20.42 -5.59
N ILE A 479 -1.34 20.43 -4.37
CA ILE A 479 -2.06 19.95 -3.18
C ILE A 479 -3.22 20.89 -2.87
N THR A 480 -4.43 20.34 -2.81
CA THR A 480 -5.67 21.04 -2.46
C THR A 480 -6.32 20.47 -1.20
N SER A 481 -5.95 19.27 -0.77
CA SER A 481 -6.42 18.64 0.46
C SER A 481 -5.23 18.06 1.21
N LEU A 482 -4.95 18.61 2.39
CA LEU A 482 -3.94 18.10 3.31
C LEU A 482 -4.59 17.80 4.65
N GLN A 483 -4.68 16.52 5.00
CA GLN A 483 -5.30 16.07 6.24
C GLN A 483 -4.26 15.34 7.08
N ILE A 484 -4.05 15.85 8.29
CA ILE A 484 -3.08 15.38 9.25
C ILE A 484 -3.73 15.50 10.63
N HIS A 485 -4.90 14.90 10.85
CA HIS A 485 -5.56 14.94 12.15
C HIS A 485 -5.05 13.85 13.09
N ASN A 486 -5.16 14.08 14.40
CA ASN A 486 -4.86 13.12 15.48
C ASN A 486 -3.50 12.42 15.35
N SER A 487 -2.48 13.18 14.94
CA SER A 487 -1.08 12.71 14.91
C SER A 487 -0.28 13.33 16.07
N ASN A 488 1.03 13.12 16.10
CA ASN A 488 1.92 13.67 17.13
C ASN A 488 2.81 14.82 16.60
N ILE A 489 2.32 15.55 15.59
CA ILE A 489 3.05 16.65 14.96
C ILE A 489 2.92 17.91 15.82
N SER A 490 4.05 18.56 16.11
CA SER A 490 4.08 19.80 16.90
C SER A 490 4.30 21.05 16.06
N THR A 491 4.85 20.91 14.85
CA THR A 491 5.13 22.01 13.92
C THR A 491 5.09 21.51 12.47
N ILE A 492 4.84 22.42 11.53
CA ILE A 492 4.76 22.14 10.09
C ILE A 492 5.34 23.34 9.34
N SER A 493 6.04 23.11 8.23
CA SER A 493 6.73 24.19 7.51
C SER A 493 5.78 24.99 6.62
N GLU A 494 5.83 26.33 6.71
CA GLU A 494 5.13 27.25 5.80
C GLU A 494 5.52 27.06 4.31
N HIS A 495 6.67 26.45 4.04
CA HIS A 495 7.24 26.28 2.71
C HIS A 495 6.90 24.95 2.03
N MET A 496 6.14 24.07 2.69
CA MET A 496 5.87 22.72 2.20
C MET A 496 4.81 22.71 1.07
N VAL A 497 3.68 23.38 1.29
CA VAL A 497 2.55 23.45 0.35
C VAL A 497 2.04 24.88 0.24
N ASP A 498 1.38 25.20 -0.87
CA ASP A 498 0.74 26.50 -1.03
C ASP A 498 -0.58 26.52 -0.26
N TYR A 499 -0.51 26.90 1.02
CA TYR A 499 -1.65 26.91 1.93
C TYR A 499 -2.82 27.79 1.46
N ASP A 500 -2.61 28.75 0.56
CA ASP A 500 -3.67 29.58 -0.01
C ASP A 500 -4.54 28.80 -1.02
N ASN A 501 -4.03 27.71 -1.60
CA ASN A 501 -4.77 26.87 -2.56
C ASN A 501 -5.50 25.68 -1.91
N LEU A 502 -5.34 25.48 -0.59
CA LEU A 502 -5.99 24.38 0.11
C LEU A 502 -7.50 24.60 0.22
N LYS A 503 -8.28 23.61 -0.24
CA LYS A 503 -9.72 23.49 -0.04
C LYS A 503 -10.06 22.80 1.28
N THR A 504 -9.21 21.86 1.69
CA THR A 504 -9.35 21.09 2.93
C THR A 504 -8.03 21.08 3.68
N PHE A 505 -8.05 21.52 4.93
CA PHE A 505 -6.90 21.48 5.82
C PHE A 505 -7.34 21.01 7.20
N GLN A 506 -7.09 19.75 7.52
CA GLN A 506 -7.48 19.14 8.79
C GLN A 506 -6.25 18.89 9.65
N VAL A 507 -6.11 19.62 10.76
CA VAL A 507 -4.92 19.60 11.64
C VAL A 507 -5.29 19.42 13.11
N GLY A 508 -6.53 19.03 13.38
CA GLY A 508 -7.04 18.77 14.72
C GLY A 508 -6.27 17.70 15.47
N GLY A 509 -6.34 17.71 16.80
CA GLY A 509 -5.82 16.63 17.64
C GLY A 509 -4.30 16.47 17.71
N ASN A 510 -3.53 17.40 17.15
CA ASN A 510 -2.07 17.42 17.22
C ASN A 510 -1.55 18.34 18.33
N PRO A 511 -0.38 18.03 18.95
CA PRO A 511 0.22 18.82 20.02
C PRO A 511 0.94 20.08 19.52
N TRP A 512 0.21 21.01 18.89
CA TRP A 512 0.78 22.19 18.24
C TRP A 512 1.62 23.07 19.19
N ASN A 513 2.81 23.45 18.74
CA ASN A 513 3.64 24.48 19.35
C ASN A 513 3.36 25.82 18.67
N CYS A 514 2.49 26.62 19.27
CA CYS A 514 2.04 27.92 18.77
C CYS A 514 3.09 29.01 18.97
N ASN A 515 4.15 28.95 18.16
CA ASN A 515 5.25 29.90 18.13
C ASN A 515 5.29 30.65 16.79
N CYS A 516 6.40 31.29 16.45
CA CYS A 516 6.56 31.96 15.16
C CYS A 516 6.54 31.01 13.94
N ASP A 517 6.97 29.76 14.10
CA ASP A 517 7.04 28.80 13.00
C ASP A 517 5.65 28.36 12.54
N THR A 518 4.68 28.31 13.47
CA THR A 518 3.28 27.96 13.17
C THR A 518 2.37 29.20 13.04
N GLN A 519 2.92 30.42 13.03
CA GLN A 519 2.14 31.65 13.03
C GLN A 519 1.22 31.75 11.80
N PHE A 520 1.67 31.24 10.66
CA PHE A 520 0.91 31.24 9.41
C PHE A 520 -0.41 30.45 9.52
N MET A 521 -0.50 29.47 10.44
CA MET A 521 -1.72 28.69 10.66
C MET A 521 -2.79 29.47 11.43
N LEU A 522 -2.44 30.58 12.09
CA LEU A 522 -3.33 31.37 12.97
C LEU A 522 -4.35 32.21 12.19
N GLU A 523 -4.26 32.24 10.86
CA GLU A 523 -5.14 33.02 10.00
C GLU A 523 -6.56 32.41 9.95
N GLU A 524 -7.59 33.27 10.00
CA GLU A 524 -9.01 32.85 10.03
C GLU A 524 -9.46 32.07 8.79
N LYS A 525 -8.67 32.11 7.69
CA LYS A 525 -8.98 31.40 6.43
C LYS A 525 -9.13 29.89 6.59
N PHE A 526 -8.61 29.33 7.68
CA PHE A 526 -8.69 27.91 8.00
C PHE A 526 -9.90 27.53 8.88
N ALA A 527 -10.95 28.37 8.92
CA ALA A 527 -12.17 28.11 9.69
C ALA A 527 -12.67 26.67 9.51
N PHE A 528 -12.57 25.89 10.60
CA PHE A 528 -12.74 24.44 10.61
C PHE A 528 -14.18 24.05 10.26
N LYS A 529 -14.35 23.13 9.31
CA LYS A 529 -15.64 22.46 9.06
C LYS A 529 -16.05 21.67 10.32
N GLN A 530 -17.36 21.59 10.58
CA GLN A 530 -17.96 21.09 11.82
C GLN A 530 -17.48 19.68 12.25
N ASP A 531 -16.98 18.88 11.33
CA ASP A 531 -16.60 17.48 11.60
C ASP A 531 -15.13 17.31 12.00
N SER A 532 -14.35 18.40 12.11
CA SER A 532 -12.93 18.33 12.49
C SER A 532 -12.69 18.81 13.92
N VAL A 533 -11.89 18.05 14.67
CA VAL A 533 -11.40 18.48 15.99
C VAL A 533 -10.67 19.82 15.83
N ALA A 534 -11.12 20.86 16.53
CA ALA A 534 -10.49 22.16 16.40
C ALA A 534 -9.04 22.12 16.94
N PRO A 535 -8.02 22.61 16.19
CA PRO A 535 -6.63 22.59 16.62
C PRO A 535 -6.41 23.54 17.79
N LYS A 536 -5.68 23.05 18.78
CA LYS A 536 -5.34 23.77 20.01
C LYS A 536 -3.84 23.80 20.21
N CYS A 537 -3.35 24.88 20.79
CA CYS A 537 -1.97 24.98 21.21
C CYS A 537 -1.72 24.09 22.42
N THR A 538 -0.63 23.33 22.43
CA THR A 538 -0.12 22.61 23.59
C THR A 538 1.09 23.34 24.21
N SER A 539 1.86 24.03 23.38
CA SER A 539 2.99 24.87 23.82
C SER A 539 2.99 26.22 23.08
N PRO A 540 3.63 27.27 23.61
CA PRO A 540 4.16 27.40 24.98
C PRO A 540 3.06 27.36 26.05
N ALA A 541 3.44 27.14 27.33
CA ALA A 541 2.49 26.91 28.43
C ALA A 541 1.42 28.01 28.60
N GLY A 542 1.74 29.27 28.27
CA GLY A 542 0.79 30.40 28.33
C GLY A 542 -0.33 30.35 27.28
N LEU A 543 -0.16 29.55 26.22
CA LEU A 543 -1.14 29.35 25.16
C LEU A 543 -1.82 27.97 25.23
N ASN A 544 -1.43 27.11 26.17
CA ASN A 544 -1.95 25.75 26.27
C ASN A 544 -3.50 25.72 26.35
N GLY A 545 -4.12 24.90 25.51
CA GLY A 545 -5.56 24.74 25.39
C GLY A 545 -6.28 25.80 24.55
N ARG A 546 -5.60 26.89 24.15
CA ARG A 546 -6.20 27.92 23.28
C ARG A 546 -6.36 27.37 21.86
N LEU A 547 -7.48 27.74 21.23
CA LEU A 547 -7.71 27.46 19.81
C LEU A 547 -6.71 28.22 18.96
N LEU A 548 -6.16 27.56 17.94
CA LEU A 548 -5.12 28.12 17.10
C LEU A 548 -5.59 29.44 16.43
N VAL A 549 -6.84 29.49 15.96
CA VAL A 549 -7.47 30.69 15.37
C VAL A 549 -7.69 31.86 16.34
N THR A 550 -7.61 31.66 17.67
CA THR A 550 -7.79 32.74 18.65
C THR A 550 -6.48 33.32 19.18
N VAL A 551 -5.34 32.73 18.80
CA VAL A 551 -4.01 33.19 19.22
C VAL A 551 -3.58 34.34 18.33
N ARG A 552 -3.24 35.47 18.95
CA ARG A 552 -2.69 36.61 18.22
C ARG A 552 -1.25 36.31 17.83
N ALA A 553 -0.88 36.69 16.61
CA ALA A 553 0.50 36.62 16.13
C ALA A 553 1.51 37.27 17.10
N SER A 554 1.13 38.36 17.78
CA SER A 554 1.97 38.99 18.80
C SER A 554 2.33 38.05 19.94
N ASP A 555 1.37 37.25 20.40
CA ASP A 555 1.45 36.42 21.60
C ASP A 555 2.27 35.14 21.30
N ALA A 556 2.16 34.60 20.08
CA ALA A 556 2.97 33.47 19.62
C ALA A 556 4.44 33.86 19.35
N CYS A 557 4.71 35.12 19.00
CA CYS A 557 6.04 35.61 18.62
C CYS A 557 6.73 36.53 19.63
N GLU A 558 6.32 36.51 20.91
CA GLU A 558 6.93 37.36 21.93
C GLU A 558 8.44 37.10 22.10
N ASP A 559 8.88 35.84 22.00
CA ASP A 559 10.29 35.47 22.20
C ASP A 559 11.22 35.99 21.08
N ALA A 560 10.72 36.12 19.85
CA ALA A 560 11.50 36.68 18.75
C ALA A 560 11.87 38.15 18.99
N ARG A 561 11.03 38.90 19.72
CA ARG A 561 11.33 40.29 20.11
C ARG A 561 12.41 40.36 21.19
N PHE A 562 12.49 39.38 22.09
CA PHE A 562 13.49 39.39 23.17
C PHE A 562 14.89 39.02 22.67
N LEU A 563 15.01 38.02 21.78
CA LEU A 563 16.26 37.66 21.09
C LEU A 563 16.74 38.76 20.13
N GLY A 564 15.82 39.46 19.45
CA GLY A 564 16.16 40.63 18.63
C GLY A 564 16.72 41.79 19.47
N ARG A 565 16.33 41.92 20.74
CA ARG A 565 16.81 42.97 21.65
C ARG A 565 18.11 42.58 22.36
N SER A 566 18.26 41.33 22.80
CA SER A 566 19.51 40.84 23.41
C SER A 566 20.62 40.60 22.37
N GLY A 567 20.28 40.14 21.16
CA GLY A 567 21.20 39.99 20.04
C GLY A 567 21.74 41.33 19.52
N ARG A 568 20.90 42.38 19.55
CA ARG A 568 21.38 43.76 19.31
C ARG A 568 22.32 44.24 20.41
N PHE A 569 22.05 43.93 21.69
CA PHE A 569 22.97 44.26 22.78
C PHE A 569 24.29 43.48 22.68
N SER A 570 24.25 42.18 22.36
CA SER A 570 25.43 41.33 22.22
C SER A 570 26.29 41.70 21.02
N SER A 571 25.68 42.02 19.87
CA SER A 571 26.41 42.52 18.69
C SER A 571 27.02 43.89 18.92
N VAL A 572 26.32 44.81 19.59
CA VAL A 572 26.86 46.13 19.96
C VAL A 572 27.99 45.99 20.99
N LEU A 573 27.84 45.13 22.00
CA LEU A 573 28.90 44.85 22.97
C LEU A 573 30.10 44.16 22.33
N GLY A 574 29.87 43.21 21.43
CA GLY A 574 30.91 42.54 20.64
C GLY A 574 31.68 43.51 19.76
N LEU A 575 30.98 44.42 19.06
CA LEU A 575 31.61 45.50 18.30
C LEU A 575 32.39 46.46 19.20
N ALA A 576 31.83 46.86 20.35
CA ALA A 576 32.49 47.75 21.29
C ALA A 576 33.76 47.11 21.88
N LEU A 577 33.71 45.82 22.25
CA LEU A 577 34.87 45.07 22.71
C LEU A 577 35.91 44.91 21.60
N LEU A 578 35.50 44.61 20.37
CA LEU A 578 36.41 44.46 19.23
C LEU A 578 37.10 45.79 18.90
N VAL A 579 36.38 46.91 18.92
CA VAL A 579 36.95 48.26 18.79
C VAL A 579 37.91 48.55 19.96
N GLY A 580 37.55 48.18 21.19
CA GLY A 580 38.42 48.29 22.37
C GLY A 580 39.71 47.48 22.23
N PHE A 581 39.64 46.23 21.78
CA PHE A 581 40.82 45.38 21.53
C PHE A 581 41.69 45.92 20.41
N ILE A 582 41.11 46.46 19.33
CA ILE A 582 41.87 47.10 18.25
C ILE A 582 42.55 48.38 18.77
N ALA A 583 41.86 49.19 19.58
CA ALA A 583 42.44 50.40 20.18
C ALA A 583 43.60 50.08 21.14
N ILE A 584 43.45 49.07 21.99
CA ILE A 584 44.51 48.62 22.90
C ILE A 584 45.66 48.00 22.12
N GLY A 585 45.38 47.17 21.10
CA GLY A 585 46.38 46.54 20.25
C GLY A 585 47.18 47.55 19.41
N THR A 586 46.51 48.57 18.87
CA THR A 586 47.16 49.66 18.14
C THR A 586 48.00 50.54 19.08
N TYR A 587 47.48 50.88 20.26
CA TYR A 587 48.25 51.60 21.29
C TYR A 587 49.49 50.80 21.75
N TYR A 588 49.37 49.50 21.94
CA TYR A 588 50.50 48.63 22.31
C TYR A 588 51.52 48.50 21.16
N MET A 589 51.07 48.41 19.91
CA MET A 589 51.95 48.37 18.74
C MET A 589 52.74 49.67 18.54
N VAL A 590 52.11 50.83 18.80
CA VAL A 590 52.74 52.14 18.73
C VAL A 590 53.71 52.33 19.90
N SER A 591 53.28 52.09 21.14
CA SER A 591 54.12 52.31 22.34
C SER A 591 55.32 51.37 22.44
N SER A 592 55.21 50.13 21.94
CA SER A 592 56.33 49.17 21.94
C SER A 592 57.31 49.34 20.77
N GLY A 593 57.07 50.30 19.87
CA GLY A 593 57.87 50.46 18.63
C GLY A 593 57.77 49.27 17.66
N LYS A 594 56.87 48.30 17.91
CA LYS A 594 56.66 47.15 17.03
C LYS A 594 56.03 47.57 15.70
N LEU A 595 55.24 48.66 15.68
CA LEU A 595 54.65 49.18 14.45
C LEU A 595 55.72 49.61 13.44
N GLU A 596 56.77 50.30 13.88
CA GLU A 596 57.89 50.67 12.98
C GLU A 596 58.60 49.44 12.41
N ARG A 597 58.77 48.38 13.21
CA ARG A 597 59.36 47.12 12.73
C ARG A 597 58.45 46.40 11.73
N LEU A 598 57.14 46.46 11.92
CA LEU A 598 56.17 45.84 11.01
C LEU A 598 56.09 46.60 9.68
N VAL A 599 56.05 47.94 9.73
CA VAL A 599 56.04 48.79 8.52
C VAL A 599 57.32 48.61 7.72
N ARG A 600 58.49 48.50 8.35
CA ARG A 600 59.74 48.17 7.63
C ARG A 600 59.74 46.77 7.01
N ARG A 601 59.01 45.81 7.60
CA ARG A 601 58.94 44.43 7.09
C ARG A 601 57.97 44.28 5.91
N VAL A 602 56.89 45.05 5.90
CA VAL A 602 55.91 45.08 4.80
C VAL A 602 56.41 45.93 3.63
N ARG A 603 57.27 46.92 3.89
CA ARG A 603 57.88 47.79 2.86
C ARG A 603 59.15 47.19 2.23
N LYS A 604 59.25 45.86 2.10
CA LYS A 604 60.26 45.26 1.22
C LYS A 604 59.89 45.62 -0.22
N GLU A 605 60.47 46.73 -0.67
CA GLU A 605 60.50 47.12 -2.08
C GLU A 605 61.15 45.98 -2.88
N PRO A 606 60.56 45.58 -4.02
CA PRO A 606 61.18 44.59 -4.88
C PRO A 606 62.49 45.19 -5.42
N GLU A 607 63.60 44.47 -5.26
CA GLU A 607 64.86 44.79 -5.94
C GLU A 607 64.61 44.73 -7.46
N VAL A 608 64.64 45.89 -8.09
CA VAL A 608 64.62 46.01 -9.56
C VAL A 608 66.02 45.68 -10.05
N THR A 609 66.23 44.44 -10.48
CA THR A 609 67.42 44.04 -11.24
C THR A 609 67.20 44.31 -12.73
N TYR A 610 68.24 44.79 -13.43
CA TYR A 610 68.19 45.15 -14.87
C TYR A 610 67.64 44.03 -15.77
N THR A 611 67.72 42.78 -15.33
CA THR A 611 67.19 41.60 -16.03
C THR A 611 65.66 41.50 -16.04
N ASN A 612 64.96 42.18 -15.12
CA ASN A 612 63.49 42.10 -15.03
C ASN A 612 62.76 43.16 -15.88
N LEU A 613 63.50 44.08 -16.53
CA LEU A 613 62.93 45.13 -17.37
C LEU A 613 62.75 44.72 -18.84
N GLN A 614 63.41 43.65 -19.29
CA GLN A 614 63.29 43.19 -20.68
C GLN A 614 62.13 42.21 -20.91
N ASN A 615 61.70 41.48 -19.89
CA ASN A 615 60.64 40.47 -20.04
C ASN A 615 59.22 40.99 -19.75
N ALA A 616 59.09 42.24 -19.25
CA ALA A 616 57.78 42.85 -18.99
C ALA A 616 57.27 43.72 -20.18
N GLY A 617 58.03 43.79 -21.27
CA GLY A 617 57.74 44.66 -22.42
C GLY A 617 56.85 44.06 -23.51
N GLU A 618 56.48 42.77 -23.45
CA GLU A 618 55.80 42.09 -24.57
C GLU A 618 54.33 41.71 -24.33
N ASP A 619 53.78 41.86 -23.10
CA ASP A 619 52.40 41.44 -22.78
C ASP A 619 51.33 42.57 -22.80
N PHE A 620 51.62 43.74 -23.40
CA PHE A 620 50.64 44.82 -23.57
C PHE A 620 50.63 45.37 -25.01
N ALA A 621 49.97 44.65 -25.91
CA ALA A 621 49.55 45.17 -27.22
C ALA A 621 48.30 44.43 -27.74
N LEU A 622 47.33 45.19 -28.27
CA LEU A 622 46.01 44.82 -28.81
C LEU A 622 44.98 44.45 -27.72
N GLU A 623 43.88 45.17 -27.49
CA GLU A 623 42.94 45.78 -28.43
C GLU A 623 42.67 47.26 -28.13
N THR A 624 42.89 48.09 -29.16
CA THR A 624 42.41 49.46 -29.27
C THR A 624 41.11 49.44 -30.07
N ASP A 625 40.00 49.89 -29.47
CA ASP A 625 38.85 50.36 -30.24
C ASP A 625 38.72 51.87 -30.10
N PHE A 626 38.78 52.50 -31.27
CA PHE A 626 38.77 53.93 -31.56
C PHE A 626 37.43 54.57 -31.21
N GLN A 627 37.44 55.77 -30.60
CA GLN A 627 36.90 57.00 -31.22
C GLN A 627 37.04 58.22 -30.27
N PRO A 628 37.68 59.33 -30.71
CA PRO A 628 37.71 60.57 -29.96
C PRO A 628 36.51 61.47 -30.32
N ARG A 629 35.98 62.20 -29.33
CA ARG A 629 35.13 63.38 -29.55
C ARG A 629 35.98 64.65 -29.53
N PRO A 630 35.72 65.65 -30.39
CA PRO A 630 36.51 66.89 -30.46
C PRO A 630 36.16 67.87 -29.33
N ALA A 631 37.12 68.74 -29.04
CA ALA A 631 37.08 69.80 -28.04
C ALA A 631 36.11 70.95 -28.39
N GLU A 632 35.48 71.53 -27.36
CA GLU A 632 35.05 72.93 -27.33
C GLU A 632 35.26 73.49 -25.91
N VAL A 633 35.98 74.63 -25.88
CA VAL A 633 36.32 75.57 -24.79
C VAL A 633 37.45 75.20 -23.83
#